data_AF-A0A966FCC7-F1
#
_entry.id   AF-A0A966FCC7-F1
#
_cell.length_a   1.000
_cell.length_b   1.000
_cell.length_c   1.000
_cell.angle_alpha   90.00
_cell.angle_beta   90.00
_cell.angle_gamma   90.00
#
_symmetry.space_group_name_H-M   'P 1'
#
loop_
_entity.id
_entity.type
_entity.pdbx_description
1 polymer ?
#
loop_
_entity_poly.entity_id
_entity_poly.type
_entity_poly.pdbx_seq_one_letter_code
_entity_poly.pdbx_strand_id
1 'polypeptide(L)' 'CKHKGWVEMMPGGPPHPNVLKAGGIDPKKWQGFYINIGLDRLVMMKYGIDDIRLMHSGDLRFLRQF' A
#
# COMPACT_ATOMS: atom_id res chain seq x y z
N CYS A 1 19.80 9.44 4.00
CA CYS A 1 18.86 10.44 4.53
C CYS A 1 18.74 10.27 6.05
N LYS A 2 19.02 11.33 6.81
CA LYS A 2 19.23 11.36 8.27
C LYS A 2 17.96 11.10 9.11
N HIS A 3 17.32 9.92 8.99
CA HIS A 3 16.24 9.41 9.86
C HIS A 3 15.10 10.40 10.23
N LYS A 4 14.91 11.47 9.45
CA LYS A 4 13.94 12.53 9.70
C LYS A 4 13.29 12.86 8.37
N GLY A 5 12.04 12.46 8.25
CA GLY A 5 11.20 12.69 7.09
C GLY A 5 9.90 11.93 7.26
N TRP A 6 8.79 12.54 6.89
CA TRP A 6 7.51 11.84 6.80
C TRP A 6 7.55 10.93 5.58
N VAL A 7 7.18 9.66 5.78
CA VAL A 7 7.07 8.68 4.70
C VAL A 7 5.59 8.37 4.52
N GLU A 8 5.11 8.57 3.31
CA GLU A 8 3.76 8.14 2.93
C GLU A 8 3.66 6.62 3.05
N MET A 9 2.73 6.16 3.88
CA MET A 9 2.54 4.73 4.18
C MET A 9 1.21 4.21 3.62
N MET A 10 0.11 4.91 3.92
CA MET A 10 -1.23 4.47 3.56
C MET A 10 -2.08 5.65 3.09
N PRO A 11 -2.19 5.91 1.78
CA PRO A 11 -3.21 6.82 1.28
C PRO A 11 -4.60 6.20 1.50
N GLY A 12 -5.48 6.97 2.15
CA GLY A 12 -6.84 6.55 2.42
C GLY A 12 -7.80 7.71 2.40
N GLY A 13 -9.07 7.43 2.11
CA GLY A 13 -10.10 8.44 1.98
C GLY A 13 -11.50 7.87 1.81
N PRO A 14 -12.53 8.73 1.91
CA PRO A 14 -13.88 8.35 1.53
C PRO A 14 -13.95 8.14 0.01
N PRO A 15 -14.59 7.06 -0.48
CA PRO A 15 -14.81 6.86 -1.89
C PRO A 15 -15.76 7.93 -2.43
N HIS A 16 -15.50 8.37 -3.65
CA HIS A 16 -16.37 9.35 -4.30
C HIS A 16 -17.78 8.77 -4.51
N PRO A 17 -18.87 9.54 -4.31
CA PRO A 17 -20.26 9.05 -4.44
C PRO A 17 -20.58 8.34 -5.76
N ASN A 18 -19.92 8.74 -6.85
CA ASN A 18 -20.08 8.07 -8.15
C ASN A 18 -19.54 6.63 -8.16
N VAL A 19 -18.50 6.32 -7.36
CA VAL A 19 -17.96 4.97 -7.21
C VAL A 19 -18.94 4.08 -6.44
N LEU A 20 -19.55 4.62 -5.38
CA LEU A 20 -20.62 3.93 -4.64
C LEU A 20 -21.81 3.62 -5.55
N LYS A 21 -22.24 4.61 -6.37
CA LYS A 21 -23.32 4.40 -7.36
C LYS A 21 -22.96 3.34 -8.41
N ALA A 22 -21.73 3.32 -8.90
CA ALA A 22 -21.27 2.30 -9.84
C ALA A 22 -21.29 0.88 -9.24
N GLY A 23 -21.08 0.76 -7.92
CA GLY A 23 -21.23 -0.50 -7.18
C GLY A 23 -22.66 -0.84 -6.77
N GLY A 24 -23.67 -0.07 -7.20
CA GLY A 24 -25.08 -0.29 -6.84
C GLY A 24 -25.45 0.13 -5.43
N ILE A 25 -24.61 0.92 -4.75
CA ILE A 25 -24.81 1.36 -3.36
C ILE A 25 -25.27 2.82 -3.36
N ASP A 26 -26.36 3.13 -2.64
CA ASP A 26 -26.84 4.51 -2.49
C ASP A 26 -25.91 5.32 -1.56
N PRO A 27 -25.19 6.33 -2.07
CA PRO A 27 -24.25 7.13 -1.28
C PRO A 27 -24.92 8.01 -0.21
N LYS A 28 -26.25 8.18 -0.22
CA LYS A 28 -26.97 8.90 0.85
C LYS A 28 -27.22 8.04 2.08
N LYS A 29 -27.27 6.72 1.92
CA LYS A 29 -27.52 5.76 3.01
C LYS A 29 -26.23 5.11 3.50
N TRP A 30 -25.24 4.98 2.63
CA TRP A 30 -24.00 4.27 2.92
C TRP A 30 -22.79 5.14 2.59
N GLN A 31 -21.87 5.21 3.55
CA GLN A 31 -20.54 5.79 3.37
C GLN A 31 -19.49 4.67 3.47
N GLY A 32 -18.41 4.82 2.71
CA GLY A 32 -17.29 3.90 2.75
C GLY A 32 -16.01 4.62 3.16
N PHE A 33 -14.97 3.84 3.43
CA PHE A 33 -13.61 4.32 3.57
C PHE A 33 -12.70 3.31 2.87
N TYR A 34 -11.77 3.79 2.06
CA TYR A 34 -10.75 2.94 1.45
C TYR A 34 -9.39 3.33 2.00
N ILE A 35 -8.54 2.33 2.17
CA ILE A 35 -7.11 2.49 2.41
C ILE A 35 -6.38 1.66 1.37
N ASN A 36 -5.29 2.19 0.86
CA ASN A 36 -4.35 1.43 0.05
C ASN A 36 -3.03 1.36 0.80
N ILE A 37 -2.41 0.18 0.73
CA ILE A 37 -1.16 -0.09 1.41
C ILE A 37 -0.23 -0.72 0.38
N GLY A 38 0.92 -0.09 0.15
CA GLY A 38 1.97 -0.68 -0.67
C GLY A 38 2.68 -1.80 0.11
N LEU A 39 2.37 -3.06 -0.21
CA LEU A 39 2.95 -4.21 0.46
C LEU A 39 4.49 -4.21 0.33
N ASP A 40 5.01 -3.89 -0.86
CA ASP A 40 6.45 -3.82 -1.12
C ASP A 40 7.14 -2.84 -0.17
N ARG A 41 6.54 -1.67 0.05
CA ARG A 41 7.12 -0.64 0.92
C ARG A 41 7.10 -1.06 2.40
N LEU A 42 6.04 -1.71 2.85
CA LEU A 42 5.98 -2.28 4.20
C LEU A 42 7.05 -3.36 4.43
N VAL A 43 7.20 -4.27 3.46
CA VAL A 43 8.18 -5.36 3.53
C VAL A 43 9.60 -4.80 3.50
N MET A 44 9.89 -3.86 2.61
CA MET A 44 11.19 -3.19 2.55
C MET A 44 11.56 -2.50 3.86
N MET A 45 10.60 -1.79 4.49
CA MET A 45 10.83 -1.15 5.79
C MET A 45 11.00 -2.15 6.93
N LYS A 46 10.24 -3.25 6.93
CA LYS A 46 10.30 -4.27 7.99
C LYS A 46 11.62 -5.04 7.98
N TYR A 47 12.11 -5.39 6.79
CA TYR A 47 13.30 -6.22 6.63
C TYR A 47 14.56 -5.45 6.22
N GLY A 48 14.47 -4.12 6.09
CA GLY A 48 15.61 -3.29 5.70
C GLY A 48 16.10 -3.56 4.29
N ILE A 49 15.19 -3.87 3.36
CA ILE A 49 15.55 -4.11 1.96
C ILE A 49 15.73 -2.77 1.26
N ASP A 50 16.93 -2.50 0.78
CA ASP A 50 17.27 -1.22 0.15
C ASP A 50 16.73 -1.07 -1.29
N ASP A 51 16.50 -2.18 -2.00
CA ASP A 51 16.10 -2.17 -3.41
C ASP A 51 14.91 -3.10 -3.69
N ILE A 52 13.81 -2.52 -4.19
CA ILE A 52 12.59 -3.23 -4.58
C ILE A 52 12.83 -4.26 -5.69
N ARG A 53 13.86 -4.06 -6.53
CA ARG A 53 14.19 -4.99 -7.62
C ARG A 53 14.59 -6.37 -7.11
N LEU A 54 15.09 -6.46 -5.87
CA LEU A 54 15.40 -7.75 -5.26
C LEU A 54 14.15 -8.59 -5.01
N MET A 55 13.01 -7.95 -4.75
CA MET A 55 11.72 -8.62 -4.59
C MET A 55 11.14 -9.08 -5.93
N HIS A 56 11.36 -8.33 -7.02
CA HIS A 56 10.80 -8.65 -8.34
C HIS A 56 11.72 -9.48 -9.24
N SER A 57 13.00 -9.64 -8.91
CA SER A 57 13.97 -10.37 -9.74
C SER A 57 13.88 -11.89 -9.64
N GLY A 58 13.17 -12.42 -8.62
CA GLY A 58 13.00 -13.86 -8.41
C GLY A 58 14.28 -14.61 -8.00
N ASP A 59 15.29 -13.92 -7.47
CA ASP A 59 16.55 -14.54 -7.06
C ASP A 59 16.35 -15.42 -5.81
N LEU A 60 16.62 -16.73 -5.96
CA LEU A 60 16.51 -17.71 -4.87
C LEU A 60 17.44 -17.41 -3.69
N ARG A 61 18.56 -16.70 -3.93
CA ARG A 61 19.49 -16.28 -2.86
C ARG A 61 18.87 -15.22 -1.96
N PHE A 62 17.97 -14.41 -2.51
CA PHE A 62 17.20 -13.40 -1.77
C PHE A 62 16.04 -14.07 -1.02
N LEU A 63 15.32 -14.98 -1.68
CA LEU A 63 14.20 -15.71 -1.06
C LEU A 63 14.62 -16.59 0.13
N ARG A 64 15.87 -17.07 0.18
CA ARG A 64 16.39 -17.90 1.29
C ARG A 64 16.70 -17.11 2.58
N GLN A 65 16.58 -15.78 2.55
CA GLN A 65 16.95 -14.89 3.66
C GLN A 65 15.79 -14.60 4.61
N PHE A 66 14.57 -15.00 4.22
CA PHE A 66 13.32 -14.82 4.93
C PHE A 66 12.77 -16.17 5.36
#